data_AF-A0A7Y3GQY0-F1
#
_entry.id   AF-A0A7Y3GQY0-F1
#
_cell.length_a   1.000
_cell.length_b   1.000
_cell.length_c   1.000
_cell.angle_alpha   90.00
_cell.angle_beta   90.00
_cell.angle_gamma   90.00
#
_symmetry.space_group_name_H-M   'P 1'
#
loop_
_entity.id
_entity.type
_entity.pdbx_description
1 polymer ?
#
loop_
_entity_poly.entity_id
_entity_poly.type
_entity_poly.pdbx_seq_one_letter_code
_entity_poly.pdbx_strand_id
1 'polypeptide(L)'
;ILFPTDLEINFKERHINPLKSIAQAFVARINILHVSHGYELSEAQLSNKQKLETYIKGIANLYHDVRSESVTKAIDDFQIKAKINLLVMINNKHSFFENMFFKSTLNEIGFHLKIPFLVIPSKV
;
A
#
# COMPACT_ATOMS: atom_id res chain seq x y z
N ILE A 1 3.80 7.29 -6.88
CA ILE A 1 2.72 6.34 -6.49
C ILE A 1 2.95 5.96 -5.04
N LEU A 2 1.91 5.92 -4.20
CA LEU A 2 1.97 5.37 -2.85
C LEU A 2 1.30 3.99 -2.86
N PHE A 3 2.04 2.98 -2.40
CA PHE A 3 1.55 1.60 -2.27
C PHE A 3 1.70 1.16 -0.81
N PRO A 4 0.68 1.40 0.02
CA PRO A 4 0.78 1.02 1.42
C PRO A 4 0.34 -0.43 1.65
N THR A 5 0.96 -1.11 2.62
CA THR A 5 0.77 -2.54 2.85
C THR A 5 1.10 -2.94 4.30
N ASP A 6 0.46 -3.99 4.79
CA ASP A 6 0.75 -4.71 6.05
C ASP A 6 1.54 -6.02 5.80
N LEU A 7 1.88 -6.30 4.52
CA LEU A 7 2.53 -7.52 4.04
C LEU A 7 1.79 -8.84 4.35
N GLU A 8 0.52 -8.80 4.76
CA GLU A 8 -0.24 -10.01 5.09
C GLU A 8 -0.69 -10.78 3.84
N ILE A 9 -0.75 -10.10 2.69
CA ILE A 9 -1.17 -10.69 1.42
C ILE A 9 -0.02 -11.51 0.84
N ASN A 10 -0.32 -12.77 0.51
CA ASN A 10 0.53 -13.56 -0.39
C ASN A 10 0.48 -12.95 -1.81
N PHE A 11 1.42 -12.05 -2.10
CA PHE A 11 1.50 -11.38 -3.39
C PHE A 11 1.66 -12.37 -4.53
N LYS A 12 0.89 -12.16 -5.59
CA LYS A 12 1.05 -12.83 -6.88
C LYS A 12 1.44 -11.77 -7.89
N GLU A 13 2.20 -12.16 -8.91
CA GLU A 13 2.66 -11.24 -9.95
C GLU A 13 1.50 -10.44 -10.58
N ARG A 14 0.37 -11.10 -10.86
CA ARG A 14 -0.86 -10.45 -11.36
C ARG A 14 -1.40 -9.33 -10.48
N HIS A 15 -1.14 -9.35 -9.17
CA HIS A 15 -1.56 -8.27 -8.26
C HIS A 15 -0.63 -7.06 -8.38
N ILE A 16 0.64 -7.27 -8.73
CA ILE A 16 1.66 -6.22 -8.82
C ILE A 16 1.79 -5.67 -10.24
N ASN A 17 1.45 -6.45 -11.26
CA ASN A 17 1.53 -6.04 -12.67
C ASN A 17 0.81 -4.72 -12.99
N PRO A 18 -0.43 -4.45 -12.51
CA PRO A 18 -1.07 -3.16 -12.75
C PRO A 18 -0.27 -1.99 -12.17
N LEU A 19 0.23 -2.13 -10.93
CA LEU A 19 1.09 -1.14 -10.28
C LEU A 19 2.38 -0.91 -11.09
N LYS A 20 2.98 -1.99 -11.58
CA LYS A 20 4.20 -1.95 -12.41
C LYS A 20 3.97 -1.25 -13.74
N SER A 21 2.92 -1.61 -14.46
CA SER A 21 2.57 -1.01 -15.74
C SER A 21 2.33 0.49 -15.61
N ILE A 22 1.61 0.94 -14.57
CA ILE A 22 1.40 2.37 -14.32
C ILE A 22 2.73 3.05 -13.98
N ALA A 23 3.53 2.47 -13.10
CA ALA A 23 4.82 3.05 -12.74
C ALA A 23 5.75 3.21 -13.94
N GLN A 24 5.79 2.22 -14.84
CA GLN A 24 6.59 2.27 -16.07
C GLN A 24 6.04 3.29 -17.07
N ALA A 25 4.74 3.27 -17.33
CA ALA A 25 4.09 4.17 -18.30
C ALA A 25 4.29 5.65 -17.95
N PHE A 26 4.32 5.98 -16.65
CA PHE A 26 4.49 7.36 -16.16
C PHE A 26 5.88 7.66 -15.61
N VAL A 27 6.85 6.73 -15.76
CA VAL A 27 8.20 6.83 -15.18
C VAL A 27 8.14 7.22 -13.69
N ALA A 28 7.15 6.68 -12.99
CA ALA A 28 6.81 7.06 -11.64
C ALA A 28 7.55 6.19 -10.62
N ARG A 29 7.96 6.82 -9.52
CA ARG A 29 8.49 6.10 -8.36
C ARG A 29 7.34 5.48 -7.54
N ILE A 30 7.55 4.25 -7.09
CA ILE A 30 6.67 3.57 -6.13
C ILE A 30 7.23 3.80 -4.72
N ASN A 31 6.48 4.47 -3.86
CA ASN A 31 6.75 4.52 -2.41
C ASN A 31 5.96 3.39 -1.76
N ILE A 32 6.66 2.36 -1.29
CA ILE A 32 6.07 1.24 -0.57
C ILE A 32 6.03 1.64 0.89
N LEU A 33 4.83 1.78 1.44
CA LEU A 33 4.65 2.20 2.82
C LEU A 33 4.18 1.02 3.65
N HIS A 34 5.13 0.35 4.30
CA HIS A 34 4.81 -0.72 5.21
C HIS A 34 4.37 -0.15 6.56
N VAL A 35 3.12 -0.40 6.92
CA VAL A 35 2.51 0.09 8.16
C VAL A 35 2.44 -1.06 9.15
N SER A 36 3.24 -0.97 10.22
CA SER A 36 3.26 -1.97 11.28
C SER A 36 2.68 -1.42 12.59
N HIS A 37 2.15 -2.33 13.42
CA HIS A 37 1.71 -2.03 14.78
C HIS A 37 2.86 -2.14 15.80
N GLY A 38 4.12 -2.17 15.35
CA GLY A 38 5.30 -2.21 16.22
C GLY A 38 5.90 -3.61 16.46
N TYR A 39 5.26 -4.67 15.97
CA TYR A 39 5.80 -6.04 16.01
C TYR A 39 6.81 -6.28 14.88
N GLU A 40 7.71 -7.26 15.09
CA GLU A 40 8.55 -7.77 14.01
C GLU A 40 7.73 -8.47 12.94
N LEU A 41 8.27 -8.54 11.73
CA LEU A 41 7.63 -9.26 10.63
C LEU A 41 7.57 -10.75 10.96
N SER A 42 6.37 -11.34 10.84
CA SER A 42 6.24 -12.80 10.78
C SER A 42 7.00 -13.38 9.57
N GLU A 43 7.33 -14.67 9.62
CA GLU A 43 7.94 -15.37 8.49
C GLU A 43 7.10 -15.24 7.20
N ALA A 44 5.77 -15.26 7.34
CA ALA A 44 4.86 -15.06 6.22
C ALA A 44 4.99 -13.65 5.62
N GLN A 45 5.02 -12.60 6.46
CA GLN A 45 5.23 -11.24 6.00
C GLN A 45 6.62 -11.02 5.38
N LEU A 46 7.65 -11.64 5.94
CA LEU A 46 9.01 -11.60 5.38
C LEU A 46 9.06 -12.24 3.99
N SER A 47 8.43 -13.40 3.82
CA SER A 47 8.27 -14.06 2.51
C SER A 47 7.49 -13.18 1.53
N ASN A 48 6.42 -12.52 1.98
CA ASN A 48 5.62 -11.63 1.15
C ASN A 48 6.40 -10.38 0.74
N LYS A 49 7.21 -9.80 1.63
CA LYS A 49 8.12 -8.69 1.33
C LYS A 49 9.11 -9.07 0.21
N GLN A 50 9.75 -10.23 0.31
CA GLN A 50 10.68 -10.72 -0.71
C GLN A 50 10.00 -10.93 -2.07
N LYS A 51 8.77 -11.46 -2.08
CA LYS A 51 7.98 -11.58 -3.33
C LYS A 51 7.67 -10.21 -3.93
N LEU A 52 7.24 -9.26 -3.10
CA LEU A 52 6.95 -7.91 -3.55
C LEU A 52 8.19 -7.26 -4.18
N GLU A 53 9.33 -7.30 -3.50
CA GLU A 53 10.63 -6.79 -3.98
C GLU A 53 11.03 -7.44 -5.32
N THR A 54 10.79 -8.74 -5.46
CA THR A 54 11.05 -9.47 -6.71
C THR A 54 10.16 -8.96 -7.85
N TYR A 55 8.86 -8.78 -7.62
CA TYR A 55 7.91 -8.38 -8.67
C TYR A 55 8.08 -6.93 -9.13
N ILE A 56 8.46 -6.02 -8.24
CA ILE A 56 8.70 -4.61 -8.57
C ILE A 56 10.10 -4.34 -9.12
N LYS A 57 10.97 -5.36 -9.21
CA LYS A 57 12.33 -5.20 -9.70
C LYS A 57 12.35 -4.53 -11.07
N GLY A 58 13.28 -3.60 -11.26
CA GLY A 58 13.42 -2.80 -12.48
C GLY A 58 12.56 -1.54 -12.53
N ILE A 59 11.84 -1.21 -11.44
CA ILE A 59 11.11 0.06 -11.29
C ILE A 59 11.74 0.86 -10.16
N ALA A 60 11.82 2.18 -10.31
CA ALA A 60 12.22 3.06 -9.21
C ALA A 60 11.25 2.88 -8.03
N ASN A 61 11.76 2.39 -6.91
CA ASN A 61 10.98 2.17 -5.71
C ASN A 61 11.76 2.55 -4.44
N LEU A 62 11.02 2.93 -3.40
CA LEU A 62 11.56 3.21 -2.07
C LEU A 62 10.66 2.54 -1.04
N TYR A 63 11.29 1.86 -0.08
CA TYR A 63 10.60 1.21 1.01
C TYR A 63 10.62 2.10 2.25
N HIS A 64 9.46 2.25 2.89
CA HIS A 64 9.26 3.07 4.07
C HIS A 64 8.58 2.22 5.14
N ASP A 65 9.28 1.98 6.24
CA ASP A 65 8.73 1.30 7.41
C ASP A 65 8.23 2.34 8.41
N VAL A 66 6.93 2.32 8.70
CA VAL A 66 6.31 3.24 9.66
C VAL A 66 5.52 2.47 10.71
N ARG A 67 5.59 2.96 11.95
CA ARG A 67 4.73 2.47 13.03
C ARG A 67 3.49 3.36 13.12
N SER A 68 2.32 2.78 12.95
CA SER A 68 1.06 3.50 13.09
C SER A 68 -0.06 2.55 13.48
N GLU A 69 -0.94 3.01 14.36
CA GLU A 69 -2.19 2.32 14.71
C GLU A 69 -3.25 2.42 13.62
N SER A 70 -3.07 3.37 12.69
CA SER A 70 -3.98 3.62 11.59
C SER A 70 -3.23 3.79 10.27
N VAL A 71 -3.66 2.99 9.30
CA VAL A 71 -3.31 3.08 7.90
C VAL A 71 -3.56 4.47 7.33
N THR A 72 -4.75 5.02 7.59
CA THR A 72 -5.16 6.33 7.07
C THR A 72 -4.24 7.42 7.60
N LYS A 73 -3.93 7.37 8.91
CA LYS A 73 -2.97 8.29 9.53
C LYS A 73 -1.57 8.17 8.91
N ALA A 74 -1.10 6.94 8.68
CA ALA A 74 0.20 6.72 8.05
C ALA A 74 0.26 7.30 6.63
N ILE A 75 -0.83 7.19 5.87
CA ILE A 75 -0.95 7.77 4.52
C ILE A 75 -0.94 9.31 4.62
N ASP A 76 -1.74 9.90 5.51
CA ASP A 76 -1.82 11.35 5.70
C ASP A 76 -0.46 11.95 6.11
N ASP A 77 0.20 11.33 7.08
CA ASP A 77 1.54 11.73 7.55
C ASP A 77 2.59 11.62 6.43
N PHE A 78 2.46 10.62 5.56
CA PHE A 78 3.34 10.46 4.41
C PHE A 78 3.11 11.54 3.35
N GLN A 79 1.85 11.89 3.09
CA GLN A 79 1.47 12.89 2.09
C GLN A 79 1.95 14.30 2.44
N ILE A 80 2.12 14.63 3.72
CA ILE A 80 2.72 15.90 4.17
C ILE A 80 4.20 16.00 3.73
N LYS A 81 4.92 14.88 3.72
CA LYS A 81 6.37 14.83 3.46
C LYS A 81 6.71 14.59 2.01
N ALA A 82 5.83 13.89 1.28
CA ALA A 82 6.05 13.48 -0.09
C ALA A 82 4.81 13.73 -0.95
N LYS A 83 5.00 14.38 -2.10
CA LYS A 83 3.94 14.54 -3.08
C LYS A 83 3.54 13.18 -3.65
N ILE A 84 2.30 12.78 -3.40
CA ILE A 84 1.70 11.58 -3.96
C ILE A 84 0.68 11.98 -5.03
N ASN A 85 0.68 11.27 -6.17
CA ASN A 85 -0.24 11.52 -7.28
C ASN A 85 -1.20 10.37 -7.55
N LEU A 86 -0.98 9.22 -6.92
CA LEU A 86 -1.80 8.02 -7.05
C LEU A 86 -1.59 7.17 -5.81
N LEU A 87 -2.70 6.80 -5.16
CA LEU A 87 -2.73 5.76 -4.14
C LEU A 87 -3.12 4.43 -4.79
N VAL A 88 -2.39 3.35 -4.52
CA VAL A 88 -2.71 2.00 -5.02
C VAL A 88 -2.75 1.05 -3.84
N MET A 89 -3.82 0.27 -3.68
CA MET A 89 -3.96 -0.73 -2.62
C MET A 89 -4.48 -2.06 -3.19
N ILE A 90 -4.21 -3.17 -2.51
CA ILE A 90 -4.81 -4.46 -2.83
C ILE A 90 -5.97 -4.70 -1.86
N ASN A 91 -7.17 -4.97 -2.39
CA ASN A 91 -8.36 -5.30 -1.61
C ASN A 91 -8.31 -6.75 -1.13
N ASN A 92 -8.02 -6.93 0.15
CA ASN A 92 -8.05 -8.21 0.85
C ASN A 92 -9.15 -8.17 1.92
N LYS A 93 -9.95 -9.26 1.99
CA LYS A 93 -11.12 -9.50 2.85
C LYS A 93 -10.88 -9.47 4.39
N HIS A 94 -9.65 -9.25 4.82
CA HIS A 94 -9.23 -9.21 6.23
C HIS A 94 -8.23 -8.08 6.52
N SER A 95 -8.02 -7.13 5.60
CA SER A 95 -6.83 -6.25 5.63
C SER A 95 -7.07 -4.76 5.57
N PHE A 96 -5.94 -4.05 5.63
CA PHE A 96 -5.63 -2.74 5.05
C PHE A 96 -6.77 -2.00 4.34
N PHE A 97 -7.35 -2.54 3.25
CA PHE A 97 -8.46 -1.91 2.54
C PHE A 97 -9.76 -1.88 3.36
N GLU A 98 -10.20 -3.00 3.91
CA GLU A 98 -11.41 -3.04 4.74
C GLU A 98 -11.26 -2.22 6.03
N ASN A 99 -10.10 -2.29 6.69
CA ASN A 99 -9.81 -1.46 7.87
C ASN A 99 -9.86 0.04 7.54
N MET A 100 -9.50 0.43 6.32
CA MET A 100 -9.54 1.82 5.87
C MET A 100 -10.98 2.32 5.64
N PHE A 101 -11.87 1.48 5.09
CA PHE A 101 -13.25 1.87 4.74
C PHE A 101 -14.28 1.57 5.84
N PHE A 102 -14.21 0.41 6.50
CA PHE A 102 -15.23 -0.06 7.45
C PHE A 102 -15.03 0.43 8.89
N LYS A 103 -13.78 0.61 9.37
CA LYS A 103 -13.53 1.25 10.68
C LYS A 103 -13.79 2.77 10.66
N SER A 104 -14.07 3.35 9.49
CA SER A 104 -14.35 4.80 9.34
C SER A 104 -15.79 5.20 9.75
N THR A 105 -16.60 4.27 10.26
CA THR A 105 -18.04 4.44 10.56
C THR A 105 -18.40 5.53 11.57
N LEU A 106 -17.41 6.18 12.21
CA LEU A 106 -17.65 7.33 13.11
C LEU A 106 -17.12 8.68 12.58
N ASN A 107 -16.41 8.75 11.45
CA ASN A 107 -15.87 10.02 10.95
C ASN A 107 -15.84 10.09 9.42
N GLU A 108 -17.01 10.24 8.80
CA GLU A 108 -17.19 10.72 7.42
C GLU A 108 -16.62 12.15 7.16
N ILE A 109 -15.73 12.68 8.01
CA ILE A 109 -15.20 14.05 7.90
C ILE A 109 -13.71 14.07 7.45
N GLY A 110 -12.98 12.95 7.56
CA GLY A 110 -11.51 12.96 7.45
C GLY A 110 -10.91 12.55 6.10
N PHE A 111 -11.59 11.72 5.31
CA PHE A 111 -10.94 11.09 4.16
C PHE A 111 -11.04 11.93 2.88
N HIS A 112 -10.34 13.07 2.88
CA HIS A 112 -10.17 13.93 1.72
C HIS A 112 -9.02 13.42 0.83
N LEU A 113 -9.16 12.22 0.24
CA LEU A 113 -8.25 11.86 -0.84
C LEU A 113 -8.47 12.82 -2.02
N LYS A 114 -7.56 13.77 -2.15
CA LYS A 114 -7.51 14.70 -3.30
C LYS A 114 -6.82 14.08 -4.51
N ILE A 115 -6.47 12.80 -4.44
CA ILE A 115 -5.69 12.08 -5.44
C ILE A 115 -6.45 10.85 -5.92
N PRO A 116 -6.26 10.43 -7.18
CA PRO A 116 -6.80 9.17 -7.68
C PRO A 116 -6.42 7.99 -6.79
N PHE A 117 -7.37 7.06 -6.64
CA PHE A 117 -7.20 5.86 -5.85
C PHE A 117 -7.53 4.62 -6.68
N LEU A 118 -6.58 3.70 -6.77
CA LEU A 118 -6.71 2.43 -7.48
C LEU A 118 -6.73 1.28 -6.47
N VAL A 119 -7.69 0.38 -6.64
CA VAL A 119 -7.85 -0.81 -5.82
C VAL A 119 -7.71 -2.05 -6.70
N ILE A 120 -6.77 -2.93 -6.34
CA ILE A 120 -6.51 -4.18 -7.04
C ILE A 120 -7.16 -5.33 -6.26
N PRO A 121 -8.08 -6.11 -6.83
CA PRO A 121 -8.72 -7.20 -6.10
C PRO A 121 -7.73 -8.33 -5.79
N SER A 122 -7.73 -8.84 -4.54
CA SER A 122 -6.89 -10.00 -4.14
C SER A 122 -7.44 -11.35 -4.60
N LYS A 123 -8.76 -11.43 -4.81
CA LYS A 123 -9.48 -12.58 -5.36
C LYS A 123 -10.21 -12.10 -6.62
N VAL A 124 -9.96 -12.78 -7.73
CA VAL A 124 -10.80 -12.75 -8.93
C VAL A 124 -11.36 -14.15 -9.05
#